data_AF-A0A803FUK7-F1
#
_entry.id   AF-A0A803FUK7-F1
#
_cell.length_a   1.000
_cell.length_b   1.000
_cell.length_c   1.000
_cell.angle_alpha   90.00
_cell.angle_beta   90.00
_cell.angle_gamma   90.00
#
_symmetry.space_group_name_H-M   'P 1'
#
loop_
_entity.id
_entity.type
_entity.pdbx_description
1 polymer ?
#
loop_
_entity_poly.entity_id
_entity_poly.type
_entity_poly.pdbx_seq_one_letter_code
_entity_poly.pdbx_strand_id
1 'polypeptide(L)'
;MKYMNFFIQYKKYFFLVLFFLILSLSICTIVMYKKNKKNILNQNIEEFKKIVDNFKKKNLYSFEYKKNFFKKNKNIYGTLIGINLAKQLFIKKKYMESISILKEILLYTQEENLRYLIKLNLVKIYIKQKNFSLALKIINNIHDEYWNNLFQKNKKNIPVYKEKIIL
;
A
#
# COMPACT_ATOMS: atom_id res chain seq x y z
N MET A 1 17.16 -21.68 61.78
CA MET A 1 17.20 -22.63 60.63
C MET A 1 15.83 -22.92 59.99
N LYS A 2 14.68 -22.85 60.70
CA LYS A 2 13.33 -23.09 60.13
C LYS A 2 12.89 -22.14 59.01
N TYR A 3 13.29 -20.87 59.04
CA TYR A 3 12.90 -19.87 58.03
C TYR A 3 13.51 -20.10 56.63
N MET A 4 14.71 -20.69 56.55
CA MET A 4 15.35 -21.00 55.27
C MET A 4 14.61 -22.10 54.50
N ASN A 5 14.08 -23.12 55.19
CA ASN A 5 13.30 -24.19 54.55
C ASN A 5 11.91 -23.73 54.08
N PHE A 6 11.29 -22.78 54.79
CA PHE A 6 10.03 -22.16 54.38
C PHE A 6 10.22 -21.41 53.05
N PHE A 7 11.25 -20.57 52.93
CA PHE A 7 11.51 -19.79 51.71
C PHE A 7 11.73 -20.67 50.47
N ILE A 8 12.39 -21.83 50.64
CA ILE A 8 12.64 -22.80 49.55
C ILE A 8 11.33 -23.45 49.08
N GLN A 9 10.40 -23.76 49.99
CA GLN A 9 9.13 -24.41 49.67
C GLN A 9 8.16 -23.49 48.91
N TYR A 10 8.10 -22.20 49.25
CA TYR A 10 7.25 -21.23 48.56
C TYR A 10 7.86 -20.65 47.27
N LYS A 11 9.18 -20.75 47.10
CA LYS A 11 9.88 -20.31 45.88
C LYS A 11 9.28 -20.93 44.62
N LYS A 12 8.95 -22.23 44.63
CA LYS A 12 8.34 -22.92 43.49
C LYS A 12 6.94 -22.37 43.15
N TYR A 13 6.11 -22.13 44.15
CA TYR A 13 4.77 -21.55 43.96
C TYR A 13 4.84 -20.08 43.53
N PHE A 14 5.79 -19.31 44.05
CA PHE A 14 6.04 -17.94 43.62
C PHE A 14 6.40 -17.87 42.13
N PHE A 15 7.33 -18.71 41.66
CA PHE A 15 7.66 -18.76 40.23
C PHE A 15 6.48 -19.21 39.35
N LEU A 16 5.67 -20.13 39.84
CA LEU A 16 4.48 -20.61 39.13
C LEU A 16 3.42 -19.51 39.02
N VAL A 17 3.14 -18.76 40.09
CA VAL A 17 2.25 -17.59 40.06
C VAL A 17 2.80 -16.50 39.14
N LEU A 18 4.10 -16.20 39.23
CA LEU A 18 4.76 -15.23 38.36
C LEU A 18 4.65 -15.63 36.87
N PHE A 19 4.81 -16.91 36.56
CA PHE A 19 4.65 -17.43 35.20
C PHE A 19 3.23 -17.25 34.68
N PHE A 20 2.20 -17.55 35.48
CA PHE A 20 0.81 -17.32 35.10
C PHE A 20 0.48 -15.84 34.93
N LEU A 21 1.07 -14.94 35.74
CA LEU A 21 0.91 -13.49 35.56
C LEU A 21 1.51 -13.02 34.23
N ILE A 22 2.71 -13.49 33.87
CA ILE A 22 3.36 -13.15 32.59
C ILE A 22 2.53 -13.70 31.42
N LEU A 23 2.06 -14.95 31.51
CA LEU A 23 1.17 -15.53 30.49
C LEU A 23 -0.11 -14.71 30.34
N SER A 24 -0.77 -14.37 31.45
CA SER A 24 -1.99 -13.55 31.44
C SER A 24 -1.75 -12.19 30.79
N LEU A 25 -0.66 -11.50 31.14
CA LEU A 25 -0.29 -10.23 30.53
C LEU A 25 -0.02 -10.37 29.02
N SER A 26 0.68 -11.43 28.60
CA SER A 26 0.95 -11.70 27.19
C SER A 26 -0.34 -11.95 26.38
N ILE A 27 -1.31 -12.66 26.97
CA ILE A 27 -2.60 -12.91 26.33
C ILE A 27 -3.40 -11.60 26.24
N CYS A 28 -3.42 -10.79 27.31
CA CYS A 28 -4.08 -9.49 27.32
C CYS A 28 -3.52 -8.54 26.25
N THR A 29 -2.19 -8.48 26.07
CA THR A 29 -1.60 -7.62 25.03
C THR A 29 -1.98 -8.08 23.62
N ILE A 30 -1.99 -9.40 23.37
CA ILE A 30 -2.40 -9.96 22.07
C ILE A 30 -3.88 -9.65 21.77
N VAL A 31 -4.77 -9.82 22.75
CA VAL A 31 -6.20 -9.55 22.58
C VAL A 31 -6.45 -8.06 22.32
N MET A 32 -5.83 -7.19 23.11
CA MET A 32 -5.93 -5.73 22.93
C MET A 32 -5.38 -5.29 21.57
N TYR A 33 -4.25 -5.85 21.14
CA TYR A 33 -3.69 -5.60 19.82
C TYR A 33 -4.65 -6.00 18.69
N LYS A 34 -5.22 -7.21 18.76
CA LYS A 34 -6.20 -7.69 17.76
C LYS A 34 -7.45 -6.80 17.73
N LYS A 35 -7.98 -6.42 18.89
CA LYS A 35 -9.15 -5.53 19.01
C LYS A 35 -8.85 -4.16 18.40
N ASN A 36 -7.72 -3.56 18.73
CA ASN A 36 -7.32 -2.27 18.18
C ASN A 36 -7.14 -2.32 16.66
N LYS A 37 -6.46 -3.36 16.15
CA LYS A 37 -6.29 -3.58 14.70
C LYS A 37 -7.63 -3.71 13.97
N LYS A 38 -8.60 -4.42 14.56
CA LYS A 38 -9.96 -4.53 14.02
C LYS A 38 -10.69 -3.19 14.02
N ASN A 39 -10.57 -2.41 15.09
CA ASN A 39 -11.18 -1.08 15.18
C ASN A 39 -10.62 -0.14 14.12
N ILE A 40 -9.29 -0.10 13.95
CA ILE A 40 -8.61 0.69 12.91
C ILE A 40 -9.09 0.25 11.52
N LEU A 41 -9.18 -1.06 11.27
CA LEU A 41 -9.68 -1.58 9.99
C LEU A 41 -11.11 -1.10 9.71
N ASN A 42 -12.01 -1.20 10.71
CA ASN A 42 -13.40 -0.76 10.56
C ASN A 42 -13.50 0.75 10.29
N GLN A 43 -12.71 1.56 11.01
CA GLN A 43 -12.62 3.01 10.76
C GLN A 43 -12.14 3.31 9.34
N ASN A 44 -11.08 2.64 8.88
CA ASN A 44 -10.55 2.81 7.53
C ASN A 44 -11.58 2.43 6.46
N ILE A 45 -12.36 1.38 6.68
CA ILE A 45 -13.45 0.97 5.78
C ILE A 45 -14.54 2.04 5.72
N GLU A 46 -14.93 2.59 6.87
CA GLU A 46 -15.97 3.61 6.95
C GLU A 46 -15.53 4.92 6.26
N GLU A 47 -14.31 5.39 6.55
CA GLU A 47 -13.72 6.55 5.88
C GLU A 47 -13.59 6.31 4.36
N PHE A 48 -13.12 5.14 3.94
CA PHE A 48 -13.05 4.77 2.53
C PHE A 48 -14.42 4.81 1.85
N LYS A 49 -15.46 4.24 2.49
CA LYS A 49 -16.84 4.30 1.99
C LYS A 49 -17.31 5.74 1.80
N LYS A 50 -17.07 6.62 2.79
CA LYS A 50 -17.39 8.05 2.68
C LYS A 50 -16.70 8.71 1.48
N ILE A 51 -15.42 8.41 1.25
CA ILE A 51 -14.69 8.93 0.09
C ILE A 51 -15.33 8.45 -1.23
N VAL A 52 -15.67 7.17 -1.32
CA VAL A 52 -16.26 6.56 -2.52
C VAL A 52 -17.68 7.06 -2.78
N ASP A 53 -18.51 7.19 -1.74
CA ASP A 53 -19.88 7.70 -1.88
C ASP A 53 -19.89 9.16 -2.34
N ASN A 54 -18.92 9.95 -1.89
CA ASN A 54 -18.72 11.31 -2.37
C ASN A 54 -18.37 11.36 -3.87
N PHE A 55 -17.70 10.34 -4.42
CA PHE A 55 -17.49 10.25 -5.88
C PHE A 55 -18.78 10.11 -6.64
N LYS A 56 -19.70 9.25 -6.16
CA LYS A 56 -20.98 9.02 -6.83
C LYS A 56 -21.83 10.29 -6.86
N LYS A 57 -21.80 11.07 -5.78
CA LYS A 57 -22.60 12.29 -5.63
C LYS A 57 -22.06 13.49 -6.43
N LYS A 58 -20.96 13.34 -7.19
CA LYS A 58 -20.22 14.44 -7.86
C LYS A 58 -19.86 15.60 -6.92
N ASN A 59 -19.93 15.38 -5.61
CA ASN A 59 -19.60 16.41 -4.63
C ASN A 59 -18.08 16.57 -4.62
N LEU A 60 -17.62 17.81 -4.78
CA LEU A 60 -16.22 18.25 -4.84
C LEU A 60 -15.50 18.15 -3.48
N TYR A 61 -15.81 17.18 -2.64
CA TYR A 61 -15.07 16.98 -1.40
C TYR A 61 -13.64 16.53 -1.68
N SER A 62 -12.76 17.14 -0.90
CA SER A 62 -11.54 17.76 -1.41
C SER A 62 -10.45 16.73 -1.72
N PHE A 63 -9.66 17.07 -2.73
CA PHE A 63 -8.36 16.47 -2.97
C PHE A 63 -7.54 16.29 -1.66
N GLU A 64 -7.70 17.21 -0.69
CA GLU A 64 -7.05 17.17 0.61
C GLU A 64 -7.54 16.03 1.51
N TYR A 65 -8.84 15.74 1.55
CA TYR A 65 -9.36 14.63 2.36
C TYR A 65 -8.78 13.28 1.88
N LYS A 66 -8.73 13.09 0.56
CA LYS A 66 -8.07 11.91 -0.04
C LYS A 66 -6.59 11.84 0.28
N LYS A 67 -5.89 12.98 0.20
CA LYS A 67 -4.46 13.07 0.50
C LYS A 67 -4.17 12.70 1.96
N ASN A 68 -5.01 13.16 2.88
CA ASN A 68 -4.92 12.80 4.29
C ASN A 68 -5.21 11.31 4.52
N PHE A 69 -6.25 10.77 3.90
CA PHE A 69 -6.54 9.34 3.97
C PHE A 69 -5.38 8.51 3.42
N PHE A 70 -4.86 8.88 2.25
CA PHE A 70 -3.72 8.24 1.59
C PHE A 70 -2.48 8.21 2.49
N LYS A 71 -2.10 9.35 3.09
CA LYS A 71 -0.94 9.42 4.00
C LYS A 71 -1.07 8.54 5.24
N LYS A 72 -2.29 8.40 5.77
CA LYS A 72 -2.57 7.61 6.98
C LYS A 72 -2.62 6.09 6.71
N ASN A 73 -2.95 5.69 5.49
CA ASN A 73 -3.31 4.31 5.18
C ASN A 73 -2.33 3.63 4.22
N LYS A 74 -1.45 2.79 4.75
CA LYS A 74 -0.56 1.91 3.95
C LYS A 74 -1.16 0.52 3.78
N ASN A 75 -2.36 0.46 3.20
CA ASN A 75 -3.13 -0.76 2.98
C ASN A 75 -3.84 -0.73 1.62
N ILE A 76 -4.69 -1.73 1.35
CA ILE A 76 -5.43 -1.84 0.10
C ILE A 76 -6.31 -0.60 -0.19
N TYR A 77 -6.96 -0.03 0.83
CA TYR A 77 -7.81 1.16 0.68
C TYR A 77 -6.98 2.39 0.34
N GLY A 78 -5.84 2.56 1.03
CA GLY A 78 -4.88 3.62 0.72
C GLY A 78 -4.34 3.51 -0.70
N THR A 79 -4.06 2.30 -1.17
CA THR A 79 -3.64 2.02 -2.55
C THR A 79 -4.69 2.51 -3.56
N LEU A 80 -5.96 2.13 -3.37
CA LEU A 80 -7.05 2.52 -4.25
C LEU A 80 -7.25 4.05 -4.27
N ILE A 81 -7.17 4.70 -3.11
CA ILE A 81 -7.20 6.17 -3.03
C ILE A 81 -5.98 6.81 -3.70
N GLY A 82 -4.79 6.23 -3.54
CA GLY A 82 -3.56 6.68 -4.20
C GLY A 82 -3.66 6.61 -5.73
N ILE A 83 -4.18 5.51 -6.29
CA ILE A 83 -4.44 5.39 -7.74
C ILE A 83 -5.40 6.49 -8.19
N ASN A 84 -6.47 6.76 -7.43
CA ASN A 84 -7.42 7.82 -7.74
C ASN A 84 -6.78 9.21 -7.72
N LEU A 85 -5.98 9.51 -6.69
CA LEU A 85 -5.22 10.76 -6.57
C LEU A 85 -4.25 10.94 -7.74
N ALA A 86 -3.50 9.91 -8.09
CA ALA A 86 -2.59 9.93 -9.22
C ALA A 86 -3.32 10.22 -10.53
N LYS A 87 -4.50 9.64 -10.76
CA LYS A 87 -5.35 9.95 -11.92
C LYS A 87 -5.80 11.40 -11.92
N GLN A 88 -6.23 11.96 -10.79
CA GLN A 88 -6.63 13.37 -10.69
C GLN A 88 -5.46 14.32 -11.00
N LEU A 89 -4.26 14.01 -10.50
CA LEU A 89 -3.05 14.77 -10.78
C LEU A 89 -2.65 14.69 -12.25
N PHE A 90 -2.76 13.51 -12.86
CA PHE A 90 -2.52 13.31 -14.30
C PHE A 90 -3.43 14.20 -15.16
N ILE A 91 -4.74 14.23 -14.86
CA ILE A 91 -5.71 15.09 -15.58
C ILE A 91 -5.32 16.57 -15.45
N LYS A 92 -4.81 16.97 -14.28
CA LYS A 92 -4.30 18.33 -14.01
C LYS A 92 -2.89 18.59 -14.59
N LYS A 93 -2.35 17.67 -15.41
CA LYS A 93 -0.98 17.72 -15.97
C LYS A 93 0.14 17.76 -14.92
N LYS A 94 -0.15 17.44 -13.65
CA LYS A 94 0.80 17.32 -12.54
C LYS A 94 1.48 15.95 -12.55
N TYR A 95 2.20 15.66 -13.63
CA TYR A 95 2.72 14.32 -13.91
C TYR A 95 3.74 13.84 -12.87
N MET A 96 4.63 14.71 -12.37
CA MET A 96 5.63 14.32 -11.36
C MET A 96 4.98 13.93 -10.03
N GLU A 97 3.98 14.68 -9.58
CA GLU A 97 3.20 14.35 -8.38
C GLU A 97 2.44 13.03 -8.58
N SER A 98 1.86 12.82 -9.77
CA SER A 98 1.18 11.57 -10.13
C SER A 98 2.12 10.35 -10.07
N ILE A 99 3.31 10.47 -10.67
CA ILE A 99 4.36 9.43 -10.62
C ILE A 99 4.80 9.16 -9.18
N SER A 100 4.98 10.21 -8.38
CA SER A 100 5.39 10.09 -6.97
C SER A 100 4.41 9.23 -6.18
N ILE A 101 3.11 9.53 -6.27
CA ILE A 101 2.06 8.74 -5.60
C ILE A 101 2.05 7.30 -6.09
N LEU A 102 2.15 7.06 -7.41
CA LEU A 102 2.16 5.70 -7.96
C LEU A 102 3.38 4.88 -7.52
N LYS A 103 4.55 5.51 -7.40
CA LYS A 103 5.74 4.84 -6.86
C LYS A 103 5.59 4.53 -5.37
N GLU A 104 5.03 5.46 -4.61
CA GLU A 104 4.82 5.29 -3.17
C GLU A 104 3.88 4.10 -2.88
N ILE A 105 2.73 4.02 -3.54
CA ILE A 105 1.81 2.87 -3.36
C ILE A 105 2.45 1.54 -3.78
N LEU A 106 3.34 1.55 -4.77
CA LEU A 106 4.01 0.33 -5.23
C LEU A 106 4.92 -0.28 -4.15
N LEU A 107 5.40 0.52 -3.18
CA LEU A 107 6.27 0.06 -2.10
C LEU A 107 5.55 -0.86 -1.10
N TYR A 108 4.25 -0.68 -0.91
CA TYR A 108 3.49 -1.42 0.10
C TYR A 108 2.32 -2.24 -0.47
N THR A 109 2.01 -2.12 -1.77
CA THR A 109 1.00 -2.97 -2.42
C THR A 109 1.56 -4.37 -2.62
N GLN A 110 0.94 -5.36 -1.99
CA GLN A 110 1.34 -6.77 -2.13
C GLN A 110 0.58 -7.50 -3.24
N GLU A 111 -0.72 -7.19 -3.42
CA GLU A 111 -1.57 -7.85 -4.42
C GLU A 111 -1.07 -7.56 -5.84
N GLU A 112 -0.85 -8.63 -6.59
CA GLU A 112 -0.07 -8.59 -7.83
C GLU A 112 -0.78 -7.84 -8.96
N ASN A 113 -2.09 -8.06 -9.14
CA ASN A 113 -2.85 -7.39 -10.19
C ASN A 113 -2.89 -5.87 -9.99
N LEU A 114 -2.99 -5.41 -8.75
CA LEU A 114 -2.90 -3.99 -8.43
C LEU A 114 -1.51 -3.44 -8.70
N ARG A 115 -0.44 -4.19 -8.39
CA ARG A 115 0.92 -3.79 -8.78
C ARG A 115 1.04 -3.64 -10.29
N TYR A 116 0.47 -4.55 -11.08
CA TYR A 116 0.45 -4.43 -12.54
C TYR A 116 -0.36 -3.22 -13.01
N LEU A 117 -1.53 -2.96 -12.43
CA LEU A 117 -2.32 -1.78 -12.73
C LEU A 117 -1.54 -0.47 -12.44
N ILE A 118 -0.83 -0.41 -11.30
CA ILE A 118 0.02 0.74 -10.93
C ILE A 118 1.16 0.91 -11.94
N LYS A 119 1.86 -0.17 -12.29
CA LYS A 119 2.93 -0.16 -13.31
C LYS A 119 2.42 0.28 -14.67
N LEU A 120 1.23 -0.17 -15.08
CA LEU A 120 0.60 0.21 -16.33
C LEU A 120 0.27 1.71 -16.35
N ASN A 121 -0.19 2.25 -15.23
CA ASN A 121 -0.43 3.68 -15.09
C ASN A 121 0.89 4.49 -15.17
N LEU A 122 1.97 4.02 -14.54
CA LEU A 122 3.30 4.63 -14.70
C LEU A 122 3.76 4.66 -16.16
N VAL A 123 3.62 3.55 -16.89
CA VAL A 123 3.95 3.46 -18.32
C VAL A 123 3.21 4.52 -19.12
N LYS A 124 1.89 4.66 -18.92
CA LYS A 124 1.08 5.67 -19.61
C LYS A 124 1.57 7.10 -19.34
N ILE A 125 1.96 7.40 -18.10
CA ILE A 125 2.48 8.73 -17.75
C ILE A 125 3.85 8.96 -18.38
N TYR A 126 4.75 7.98 -18.33
CA TYR A 126 6.08 8.09 -18.92
C TYR A 126 6.02 8.29 -20.44
N ILE A 127 5.15 7.56 -21.14
CA ILE A 127 4.88 7.78 -22.57
C ILE A 127 4.38 9.21 -22.81
N LYS A 128 3.43 9.70 -21.99
CA LYS A 128 2.90 11.07 -22.10
C LYS A 128 3.98 12.13 -21.92
N GLN A 129 4.95 11.88 -21.04
CA GLN A 129 6.11 12.74 -20.80
C GLN A 129 7.28 12.52 -21.79
N LYS A 130 7.12 11.64 -22.80
CA LYS A 130 8.20 11.23 -23.72
C LYS A 130 9.40 10.57 -23.02
N ASN A 131 9.23 10.08 -21.78
CA ASN A 131 10.26 9.34 -21.07
C ASN A 131 10.19 7.84 -21.42
N PHE A 132 10.52 7.54 -22.68
CA PHE A 132 10.33 6.22 -23.27
C PHE A 132 11.21 5.13 -22.65
N SER A 133 12.42 5.49 -22.21
CA SER A 133 13.34 4.55 -21.54
C SER A 133 12.70 3.96 -20.27
N LEU A 134 12.13 4.81 -19.41
CA LEU A 134 11.44 4.33 -18.20
C LEU A 134 10.18 3.52 -18.51
N ALA A 135 9.43 3.91 -19.55
CA ALA A 135 8.26 3.15 -19.99
C ALA A 135 8.65 1.74 -20.48
N LEU A 136 9.67 1.65 -21.34
CA LEU A 136 10.18 0.38 -21.87
C LEU A 136 10.74 -0.52 -20.78
N LYS A 137 11.47 0.04 -19.80
CA LYS A 137 11.97 -0.72 -18.65
C LYS A 137 10.86 -1.43 -17.89
N ILE A 138 9.71 -0.77 -17.71
CA ILE A 138 8.56 -1.41 -17.06
C ILE A 138 7.95 -2.46 -17.97
N ILE A 139 7.68 -2.14 -19.24
CA ILE A 139 7.03 -3.04 -20.21
C ILE A 139 7.82 -4.34 -20.37
N ASN A 140 9.14 -4.27 -20.51
CA ASN A 140 9.99 -5.43 -20.77
C ASN A 140 10.13 -6.36 -19.54
N ASN A 141 9.79 -5.87 -18.33
CA ASN A 141 9.86 -6.63 -17.09
C ASN A 141 8.51 -7.21 -16.66
N ILE A 142 7.50 -7.21 -17.55
CA ILE A 142 6.21 -7.87 -17.32
C ILE A 142 6.23 -9.23 -18.01
N HIS A 143 6.14 -10.30 -17.20
CA HIS A 143 6.12 -11.68 -17.68
C HIS A 143 4.78 -12.37 -17.48
N ASP A 144 3.83 -11.72 -16.79
CA ASP A 144 2.48 -12.24 -16.61
C ASP A 144 1.72 -12.28 -17.95
N GLU A 145 1.15 -13.43 -18.30
CA GLU A 145 0.52 -13.68 -19.60
C GLU A 145 -0.70 -12.77 -19.84
N TYR A 146 -1.52 -12.54 -18.82
CA TYR A 146 -2.74 -11.74 -18.93
C TYR A 146 -2.42 -10.25 -19.08
N TRP A 147 -1.43 -9.76 -18.33
CA TRP A 147 -1.04 -8.36 -18.33
C TRP A 147 -0.12 -8.01 -19.50
N ASN A 148 0.73 -8.93 -19.97
CA ASN A 148 1.73 -8.66 -21.01
C ASN A 148 1.08 -8.03 -22.26
N ASN A 149 -0.05 -8.55 -22.72
CA ASN A 149 -0.79 -8.00 -23.85
C ASN A 149 -1.16 -6.51 -23.67
N LEU A 150 -1.57 -6.11 -22.47
CA LEU A 150 -1.89 -4.70 -22.16
C LEU A 150 -0.64 -3.83 -22.19
N PHE A 151 0.49 -4.31 -21.69
CA PHE A 151 1.76 -3.58 -21.72
C PHE A 151 2.32 -3.46 -23.14
N GLN A 152 2.31 -4.54 -23.92
CA GLN A 152 2.75 -4.52 -25.32
C GLN A 152 1.89 -3.61 -26.20
N LYS A 153 0.57 -3.52 -25.94
CA LYS A 153 -0.29 -2.54 -26.62
C LYS A 153 0.18 -1.11 -26.39
N ASN A 154 0.65 -0.78 -25.19
CA ASN A 154 1.19 0.55 -24.88
C ASN A 154 2.57 0.79 -25.50
N LYS A 155 3.38 -0.27 -25.71
CA LYS A 155 4.67 -0.19 -26.41
C LYS A 155 4.55 0.39 -27.81
N LYS A 156 3.43 0.12 -28.52
CA LYS A 156 3.16 0.68 -29.86
C LYS A 156 3.09 2.23 -29.89
N ASN A 157 2.86 2.87 -28.75
CA ASN A 157 2.83 4.33 -28.63
C ASN A 157 4.22 4.94 -28.37
N ILE A 158 5.25 4.11 -28.31
CA ILE A 158 6.64 4.53 -28.16
C ILE A 158 7.26 4.58 -29.56
N PRO A 159 7.76 5.73 -30.00
CA PRO A 159 8.49 5.82 -31.26
C PRO A 159 9.65 4.83 -31.24
N VAL A 160 9.74 3.98 -32.26
CA VAL A 160 10.93 3.17 -32.49
C VAL A 160 12.03 4.13 -32.90
N TYR A 161 12.85 4.55 -31.93
CA TYR A 161 14.15 5.11 -32.26
C TYR A 161 14.94 3.96 -32.88
N LYS A 162 15.05 3.95 -34.22
CA LYS A 162 16.20 3.34 -34.86
C LYS A 162 17.39 4.03 -34.24
N GLU A 163 18.14 3.34 -33.38
CA GLU A 163 19.52 3.73 -33.13
C GLU A 163 20.13 3.88 -34.52
N LYS A 164 20.45 5.12 -34.91
CA LYS A 164 21.42 5.32 -35.98
C LYS A 164 22.68 4.68 -35.44
N ILE A 165 22.93 3.45 -35.85
CA ILE A 165 24.25 2.84 -35.80
C ILE A 165 25.11 3.81 -36.61
N ILE A 166 25.85 4.65 -35.89
CA ILE A 166 26.96 5.38 -36.48
C ILE A 166 28.04 4.31 -36.59
N LEU A 167 28.15 3.73 -37.80
CA LEU A 167 29.32 2.99 -38.24
C LEU A 167 30.50 3.96 -38.37
#